data_AF-A0A9D7U588-F1
#
_entry.id   AF-A0A9D7U588-F1
#
_cell.length_a   1.000
_cell.length_b   1.000
_cell.length_c   1.000
_cell.angle_alpha   90.00
_cell.angle_beta   90.00
_cell.angle_gamma   90.00
#
_symmetry.space_group_name_H-M   'P 1'
#
loop_
_entity.id
_entity.type
_entity.pdbx_description
1 polymer ?
#
loop_
_entity_poly.entity_id
_entity_poly.type
_entity_poly.pdbx_seq_one_letter_code
_entity_poly.pdbx_strand_id
1 'polypeptide(L)'
;MIQAKDLKQGNKINYNGEVVTVIGTHKNKIFFDNDYFDSNILEYEPFKGIPLTEEILKNNFGFKKIYKIGNKKYFEHSEYRISFTVVDNCFVFDFGPTTIGQREYVHEVQNLFKELTQKEIEINL
;
A
#
# COMPACT_ATOMS: atom_id res chain seq x y z
N MET A 1 -0.04 -5.80 13.28
CA MET A 1 -0.74 -4.58 13.75
C MET A 1 0.10 -3.40 13.27
N ILE A 2 -0.47 -2.49 12.49
CA ILE A 2 0.27 -1.38 11.88
C ILE A 2 0.47 -0.26 12.91
N GLN A 3 1.63 0.41 12.90
CA GLN A 3 1.88 1.54 13.80
C GLN A 3 1.70 2.86 13.05
N ALA A 4 1.29 3.92 13.75
CA ALA A 4 1.12 5.23 13.14
C ALA A 4 2.42 5.75 12.47
N LYS A 5 3.59 5.35 12.98
CA LYS A 5 4.91 5.70 12.42
C LYS A 5 5.18 5.08 11.04
N ASP A 6 4.48 4.00 10.70
CA ASP A 6 4.63 3.29 9.42
C ASP A 6 3.79 3.95 8.31
N LEU A 7 2.91 4.89 8.71
CA LEU A 7 2.01 5.60 7.81
C LEU A 7 2.55 6.99 7.46
N LYS A 8 2.27 7.38 6.22
CA LYS A 8 2.55 8.70 5.66
C LYS A 8 1.24 9.32 5.17
N GLN A 9 1.24 10.64 5.03
CA GLN A 9 0.15 11.36 4.36
C GLN A 9 -0.11 10.74 2.96
N GLY A 10 -1.39 10.57 2.63
CA GLY A 10 -1.88 9.90 1.41
C GLY A 10 -2.08 8.39 1.55
N ASN A 11 -1.60 7.75 2.62
CA ASN A 11 -1.83 6.32 2.82
C ASN A 11 -3.32 6.01 3.03
N LYS A 12 -3.79 4.91 2.43
CA LYS A 12 -5.13 4.37 2.64
C LYS A 12 -5.09 3.29 3.72
N ILE A 13 -6.00 3.37 4.69
CA ILE A 13 -6.13 2.41 5.79
C ILE A 13 -7.61 2.04 5.99
N ASN A 14 -7.86 0.92 6.67
CA ASN A 14 -9.20 0.55 7.10
C ASN A 14 -9.43 1.08 8.53
N TYR A 15 -10.47 1.88 8.71
CA TYR A 15 -10.95 2.34 10.01
C TYR A 15 -12.43 1.97 10.15
N ASN A 16 -12.76 1.13 11.14
CA ASN A 16 -14.14 0.67 11.41
C ASN A 16 -14.89 0.10 10.19
N GLY A 17 -14.18 -0.54 9.26
CA GLY A 17 -14.77 -1.13 8.05
C GLY A 17 -14.77 -0.19 6.84
N GLU A 18 -14.38 1.08 7.02
CA GLU A 18 -14.32 2.08 5.96
C GLU A 18 -12.87 2.35 5.52
N VAL A 19 -12.69 2.64 4.24
CA VAL A 19 -11.40 3.06 3.69
C VAL A 19 -11.24 4.56 3.91
N VAL A 20 -10.23 4.95 4.67
CA VAL A 20 -9.94 6.36 4.96
C VAL A 20 -8.54 6.74 4.48
N THR A 21 -8.34 8.04 4.20
CA THR A 21 -7.05 8.58 3.76
C THR A 21 -6.36 9.29 4.92
N VAL A 22 -5.10 8.94 5.19
CA VAL A 22 -4.26 9.61 6.17
C VAL A 22 -3.92 11.02 5.67
N ILE A 23 -4.32 12.05 6.41
CA ILE A 23 -3.94 13.45 6.15
C ILE A 23 -2.74 13.89 6.98
N GLY A 24 -2.39 13.15 8.03
CA GLY A 24 -1.21 13.42 8.83
C GLY A 24 -0.99 12.40 9.93
N THR A 25 0.21 12.44 10.51
CA THR A 25 0.58 11.66 11.69
C THR A 25 1.26 12.56 12.71
N HIS A 26 0.97 12.35 14.00
CA HIS A 26 1.68 13.04 15.09
C HIS A 26 1.87 12.09 16.27
N LYS A 27 3.13 11.83 16.63
CA LYS A 27 3.49 10.80 17.62
C LYS A 27 2.86 9.45 17.23
N ASN A 28 1.96 8.92 18.03
CA ASN A 28 1.25 7.66 17.77
C ASN A 28 -0.19 7.87 17.27
N LYS A 29 -0.52 9.08 16.83
CA LYS A 29 -1.88 9.44 16.37
C LYS A 29 -1.89 9.62 14.86
N ILE A 30 -3.00 9.23 14.25
CA ILE A 30 -3.30 9.42 12.84
C ILE A 30 -4.43 10.43 12.74
N PHE A 31 -4.30 11.34 11.77
CA PHE A 31 -5.35 12.23 11.33
C PHE A 31 -5.81 11.71 9.97
N PHE A 32 -7.11 11.63 9.78
CA PHE A 32 -7.74 11.27 8.50
C PHE A 32 -8.90 12.23 8.24
N ASP A 33 -9.21 12.39 6.96
CA ASP A 33 -10.36 13.18 6.51
C ASP A 33 -11.62 12.31 6.56
N ASN A 34 -12.71 12.82 7.12
CA ASN A 34 -14.03 12.23 6.96
C ASN A 34 -15.07 13.33 6.75
N ASP A 35 -16.09 13.03 5.95
CA ASP A 35 -17.15 13.99 5.58
C ASP A 35 -17.91 14.58 6.79
N TYR A 36 -17.72 14.02 7.99
CA TYR A 36 -18.40 14.41 9.22
C TYR A 36 -17.60 15.36 10.12
N PHE A 37 -16.27 15.40 10.02
CA PHE A 37 -15.41 16.20 10.89
C PHE A 37 -14.15 16.64 10.13
N ASP A 38 -13.91 17.96 10.05
CA ASP A 38 -12.74 18.57 9.37
C ASP A 38 -11.37 18.00 9.83
N SER A 39 -11.30 17.36 11.00
CA SER A 39 -10.23 16.43 11.39
C SER A 39 -10.61 15.67 12.67
N ASN A 40 -10.33 14.36 12.72
CA ASN A 40 -10.45 13.56 13.95
C ASN A 40 -9.07 13.10 14.45
N ILE A 41 -8.85 13.22 15.77
CA ILE A 41 -7.66 12.70 16.46
C ILE A 41 -8.02 11.35 17.07
N LEU A 42 -7.44 10.27 16.54
CA LEU A 42 -7.61 8.95 17.14
C LEU A 42 -6.62 8.73 18.28
N GLU A 43 -7.11 8.65 19.51
CA GLU A 43 -6.42 7.98 20.62
C GLU A 43 -6.82 6.50 20.65
N TYR A 44 -5.93 5.65 20.12
CA TYR A 44 -5.86 4.19 20.28
C TYR A 44 -7.17 3.36 20.20
N GLU A 45 -7.46 2.83 18.99
CA GLU A 45 -8.09 1.51 18.61
C GLU A 45 -8.91 1.63 17.29
N PRO A 46 -9.00 0.61 16.42
CA PRO A 46 -7.95 -0.18 15.80
C PRO A 46 -7.96 0.10 14.28
N PHE A 47 -7.25 1.13 13.81
CA PHE A 47 -7.00 1.23 12.38
C PHE A 47 -6.15 0.02 11.93
N LYS A 48 -6.48 -0.54 10.77
CA LYS A 48 -5.80 -1.72 10.21
C LYS A 48 -5.28 -1.38 8.82
N GLY A 49 -4.16 -2.02 8.46
CA GLY A 49 -3.71 -2.00 7.08
C GLY A 49 -4.75 -2.70 6.21
N ILE A 50 -5.01 -2.15 5.03
CA ILE A 50 -5.80 -2.83 4.00
C ILE A 50 -4.91 -3.95 3.45
N PRO A 51 -5.30 -5.23 3.55
CA PRO A 51 -4.50 -6.33 3.03
C PRO A 51 -4.32 -6.21 1.52
N LEU A 52 -3.12 -6.53 1.04
CA LEU A 52 -2.85 -6.59 -0.39
C LEU A 52 -3.56 -7.77 -1.04
N THR A 53 -4.05 -7.53 -2.25
CA THR A 53 -4.55 -8.56 -3.15
C THR A 53 -3.95 -8.34 -4.54
N GLU A 54 -3.89 -9.40 -5.36
CA GLU A 54 -3.49 -9.28 -6.77
C GLU A 54 -4.38 -8.25 -7.49
N GLU A 55 -5.67 -8.19 -7.15
CA GLU A 55 -6.64 -7.27 -7.74
C GLU A 55 -6.31 -5.81 -7.43
N ILE A 56 -6.00 -5.48 -6.16
CA ILE A 56 -5.60 -4.12 -5.78
C ILE A 56 -4.35 -3.71 -6.54
N LEU A 57 -3.34 -4.57 -6.61
CA LEU A 57 -2.09 -4.26 -7.32
C LEU A 57 -2.33 -4.00 -8.82
N LYS A 58 -3.17 -4.81 -9.46
CA LYS A 58 -3.49 -4.63 -10.88
C LYS A 58 -4.32 -3.39 -11.16
N ASN A 59 -5.39 -3.19 -10.39
CA ASN A 59 -6.40 -2.17 -10.68
C ASN A 59 -5.99 -0.78 -10.20
N ASN A 60 -5.18 -0.71 -9.14
CA ASN A 60 -4.82 0.56 -8.50
C ASN A 60 -3.34 0.94 -8.66
N PHE A 61 -2.45 -0.04 -8.77
CA PHE A 61 -1.01 0.22 -8.87
C PHE A 61 -0.43 -0.02 -10.26
N GLY A 62 -1.25 -0.26 -11.29
CA GLY A 62 -0.79 -0.27 -12.67
C GLY A 62 0.08 -1.47 -13.08
N PHE A 63 0.08 -2.56 -12.30
CA PHE A 63 0.77 -3.80 -12.67
C PHE A 63 0.00 -4.55 -13.77
N LYS A 64 0.47 -4.43 -15.01
CA LYS A 64 -0.25 -4.89 -16.22
C LYS A 64 0.35 -6.12 -16.89
N LYS A 65 1.68 -6.26 -16.89
CA LYS A 65 2.34 -7.38 -17.56
C LYS A 65 2.40 -8.57 -16.64
N ILE A 66 1.93 -9.73 -17.10
CA ILE A 66 1.89 -10.95 -16.31
C ILE A 66 2.61 -12.06 -17.07
N TYR A 67 3.57 -12.72 -16.43
CA TYR A 67 4.16 -13.94 -16.94
C TYR A 67 4.32 -14.97 -15.83
N LYS A 68 4.31 -16.25 -16.18
CA LYS A 68 4.38 -17.37 -15.22
C LYS A 68 5.60 -18.23 -15.52
N ILE A 69 6.41 -18.51 -14.52
CA ILE A 69 7.55 -19.43 -14.61
C ILE A 69 7.41 -20.46 -13.48
N GLY A 70 7.15 -21.71 -13.85
CA GLY A 70 6.78 -22.75 -12.88
C GLY A 70 5.53 -22.35 -12.08
N ASN A 71 5.63 -22.36 -10.75
CA ASN A 71 4.53 -21.97 -9.85
C ASN A 71 4.52 -20.48 -9.51
N LYS A 72 5.49 -19.69 -10.00
CA LYS A 72 5.61 -18.27 -9.70
C LYS A 72 4.89 -17.43 -10.75
N LYS A 73 4.05 -16.50 -10.30
CA LYS A 73 3.46 -15.45 -11.14
C LYS A 73 4.26 -14.16 -10.95
N TYR A 74 4.67 -13.54 -12.04
CA TYR A 74 5.39 -12.28 -12.06
C TYR A 74 4.50 -11.20 -12.65
N PHE A 75 4.56 -10.02 -12.05
CA PHE A 75 3.82 -8.85 -12.45
C PHE A 75 4.77 -7.68 -12.59
N GLU A 76 4.73 -6.95 -13.70
CA GLU A 76 5.60 -5.79 -13.94
C GLU A 76 4.78 -4.51 -14.14
N HIS A 77 5.23 -3.42 -13.51
CA HIS A 77 4.70 -2.08 -13.75
C HIS A 77 5.14 -1.57 -15.12
N SER A 78 4.23 -1.00 -15.92
CA SER A 78 4.57 -0.59 -17.29
C SER A 78 5.55 0.57 -17.37
N GLU A 79 5.56 1.45 -16.36
CA GLU A 79 6.34 2.69 -16.35
C GLU A 79 7.57 2.64 -15.45
N TYR A 80 7.58 1.73 -14.48
CA TYR A 80 8.62 1.65 -13.46
C TYR A 80 9.20 0.26 -13.49
N ARG A 81 10.51 0.12 -13.20
CA ARG A 81 11.17 -1.19 -13.11
C ARG A 81 10.82 -1.92 -11.80
N ILE A 82 9.55 -1.83 -11.40
CA ILE A 82 9.00 -2.46 -10.20
C ILE A 82 8.24 -3.70 -10.66
N SER A 83 8.53 -4.82 -10.04
CA SER A 83 7.79 -6.05 -10.22
C SER A 83 7.42 -6.67 -8.89
N PHE A 84 6.45 -7.57 -8.90
CA PHE A 84 6.21 -8.45 -7.76
C PHE A 84 5.99 -9.89 -8.20
N THR A 85 6.32 -10.80 -7.28
CA THR A 85 6.06 -12.22 -7.40
C THR A 85 5.13 -12.67 -6.28
N VAL A 86 4.20 -13.57 -6.60
CA VAL A 86 3.36 -14.24 -5.58
C VAL A 86 3.97 -15.60 -5.24
N VAL A 87 4.35 -15.79 -3.97
CA VAL A 87 4.90 -17.04 -3.43
C VAL A 87 4.14 -17.35 -2.13
N ASP A 88 3.46 -18.49 -2.06
CA ASP A 88 2.71 -18.93 -0.86
C ASP A 88 1.81 -17.84 -0.26
N ASN A 89 1.03 -17.16 -1.13
CA ASN A 89 0.17 -16.01 -0.79
C ASN A 89 0.88 -14.76 -0.25
N CYS A 90 2.20 -14.69 -0.38
CA CYS A 90 3.00 -13.52 -0.03
C CYS A 90 3.38 -12.73 -1.30
N PHE A 91 3.36 -11.40 -1.21
CA PHE A 91 3.76 -10.50 -2.30
C PHE A 91 5.21 -10.05 -2.08
N VAL A 92 6.12 -10.54 -2.90
CA VAL A 92 7.54 -10.15 -2.86
C VAL A 92 7.81 -9.15 -3.97
N PHE A 93 8.29 -7.96 -3.61
CA PHE A 93 8.57 -6.87 -4.54
C PHE A 93 10.05 -6.82 -4.92
N ASP A 94 10.31 -6.54 -6.19
CA ASP A 94 11.63 -6.36 -6.77
C ASP A 94 11.71 -5.01 -7.50
N PHE A 95 12.89 -4.40 -7.49
CA PHE A 95 13.23 -3.23 -8.30
C PHE A 95 14.42 -3.55 -9.20
N GLY A 96 14.14 -3.77 -10.49
CA GLY A 96 15.10 -4.35 -11.42
C GLY A 96 15.62 -5.71 -10.91
N PRO A 97 16.94 -5.90 -10.75
CA PRO A 97 17.50 -7.17 -10.28
C PRO A 97 17.48 -7.34 -8.74
N THR A 98 17.03 -6.34 -7.98
CA THR A 98 17.14 -6.32 -6.51
C THR A 98 15.81 -6.62 -5.86
N THR A 99 15.77 -7.61 -4.97
CA THR A 99 14.61 -7.88 -4.13
C THR A 99 14.52 -6.86 -2.99
N ILE A 100 13.38 -6.17 -2.93
CA ILE A 100 13.07 -5.14 -1.91
C ILE A 100 12.42 -5.78 -0.69
N GLY A 101 11.76 -6.92 -0.88
CA GLY A 101 11.20 -7.75 0.18
C GLY A 101 9.69 -7.90 0.11
N GLN A 102 9.13 -8.52 1.14
CA GLN A 102 7.71 -8.82 1.24
C GLN A 102 6.90 -7.60 1.65
N ARG A 103 5.67 -7.49 1.14
CA ARG A 103 4.66 -6.52 1.54
C ARG A 103 3.33 -7.23 1.75
N GLU A 104 2.59 -6.79 2.74
CA GLU A 104 1.31 -7.38 3.16
C GLU A 104 0.16 -6.37 3.07
N TYR A 105 0.45 -5.07 3.14
CA TYR A 105 -0.56 -4.02 3.20
C TYR A 105 -0.39 -2.93 2.14
N VAL A 106 -1.51 -2.34 1.73
CA VAL A 106 -1.60 -1.28 0.72
C VAL A 106 -0.66 -0.10 1.00
N HIS A 107 -0.65 0.40 2.24
CA HIS A 107 0.17 1.55 2.63
C HIS A 107 1.67 1.32 2.40
N GLU A 108 2.14 0.08 2.55
CA GLU A 108 3.56 -0.24 2.34
C GLU A 108 3.95 -0.14 0.86
N VAL A 109 3.02 -0.50 -0.04
CA VAL A 109 3.22 -0.35 -1.49
C VAL A 109 3.10 1.11 -1.90
N GLN A 110 2.15 1.87 -1.34
CA GLN A 110 2.07 3.33 -1.56
C GLN A 110 3.39 4.01 -1.14
N ASN A 111 3.92 3.65 0.03
CA ASN A 111 5.17 4.19 0.55
C ASN A 111 6.37 3.79 -0.33
N LEU A 112 6.40 2.54 -0.82
CA LEU A 112 7.41 2.06 -1.76
C LEU A 112 7.40 2.85 -3.07
N PHE A 113 6.22 3.06 -3.68
CA PHE A 113 6.11 3.82 -4.91
C PHE A 113 6.55 5.27 -4.72
N LYS A 114 6.15 5.92 -3.62
CA LYS A 114 6.59 7.29 -3.31
C LYS A 114 8.11 7.37 -3.16
N GLU A 115 8.73 6.41 -2.47
CA GLU A 115 10.18 6.36 -2.29
C GLU A 115 10.92 6.18 -3.63
N LEU A 116 10.47 5.25 -4.48
CA LEU A 116 11.14 4.93 -5.73
C LEU A 116 10.89 5.93 -6.86
N THR A 117 9.69 6.51 -6.91
CA THR A 117 9.24 7.33 -8.06
C THR A 117 9.14 8.82 -7.72
N GLN A 118 9.21 9.17 -6.44
CA GLN A 118 8.98 10.53 -5.93
C GLN A 118 7.58 11.09 -6.25
N LYS A 119 6.64 10.22 -6.67
CA LYS A 119 5.26 10.57 -6.97
C LYS A 119 4.32 9.86 -5.99
N GLU A 120 3.24 10.56 -5.63
CA GLU A 120 2.13 9.92 -4.93
C GLU A 120 1.30 9.12 -5.93
N ILE A 121 0.94 7.89 -5.54
CA ILE A 121 0.03 7.07 -6.32
C ILE A 121 -1.36 7.23 -5.71
N GLU A 122 -2.28 7.80 -6.50
CA GLU A 122 -3.68 7.90 -6.14
C GLU A 122 -4.35 6.57 -6.46
N ILE A 123 -4.98 5.97 -5.46
CA ILE A 123 -5.68 4.69 -5.57
C ILE A 123 -7.15 4.89 -5.16
N ASN A 124 -8.04 4.21 -5.89
CA ASN A 124 -9.48 4.21 -5.64
C ASN A 124 -9.88 2.81 -5.14
N LEU A 125 -10.01 2.71 -3.82
CA LEU A 125 -10.40 1.51 -3.08
C LEU A 125 -11.77 1.70 -2.45
#